data_AF-A0A496C3V5-F1
#
_entry.id   AF-A0A496C3V5-F1
#
_cell.length_a   1.000
_cell.length_b   1.000
_cell.length_c   1.000
_cell.angle_alpha   90.00
_cell.angle_beta   90.00
_cell.angle_gamma   90.00
#
_symmetry.space_group_name_H-M   'P 1'
#
loop_
_entity.id
_entity.type
_entity.pdbx_description
1 polymer ?
#
loop_
_entity_poly.entity_id
_entity_poly.type
_entity_poly.pdbx_seq_one_letter_code
_entity_poly.pdbx_strand_id
1 'polypeptide(L)'
;MMKKIYERLRERLGHKPTVKNFDAFLVTLGPDERESWKMDVCSLGYGDYYRKMPGAYRKFIRKYMEHDRECERCYIRKYTVRGDLLYSPFRPELLLELVKLVEFTDRETPPSSLEIASCLLMGFDYPGSVRGLASHLREAGHSAEAVLVLAGKREVTDEF
;
A
#
# COMPACT_ATOMS: atom_id res chain seq x y z
N MET A 1 -12.87 18.91 11.54
CA MET A 1 -11.76 18.10 12.09
C MET A 1 -10.55 18.13 11.16
N MET A 2 -10.68 17.71 9.89
CA MET A 2 -9.58 17.64 8.92
C MET A 2 -8.85 18.98 8.66
N LYS A 3 -9.56 20.11 8.68
CA LYS A 3 -8.93 21.44 8.57
C LYS A 3 -7.89 21.70 9.68
N LYS A 4 -8.16 21.28 10.92
CA LYS A 4 -7.23 21.44 12.05
C LYS A 4 -5.98 20.57 11.89
N ILE A 5 -6.14 19.34 11.40
CA ILE A 5 -5.01 18.44 11.08
C ILE A 5 -4.13 19.07 10.00
N TYR A 6 -4.75 19.62 8.96
CA TYR A 6 -4.03 20.35 7.91
C TYR A 6 -3.29 21.58 8.46
N GLU A 7 -3.93 22.40 9.31
CA GLU A 7 -3.31 23.58 9.92
C GLU A 7 -2.09 23.20 10.77
N ARG A 8 -2.22 22.18 11.63
CA ARG A 8 -1.12 21.62 12.44
C ARG A 8 0.04 21.14 11.56
N LEU A 9 -0.26 20.41 10.48
CA LEU A 9 0.74 19.95 9.52
C LEU A 9 1.39 21.12 8.76
N ARG A 10 0.64 22.20 8.51
CA ARG A 10 1.14 23.42 7.88
C ARG A 10 2.04 24.23 8.78
N GLU A 11 1.70 24.38 10.05
CA GLU A 11 2.56 25.01 11.04
C GLU A 11 3.89 24.26 11.16
N ARG A 12 3.85 22.93 11.08
CA ARG A 12 5.07 22.11 11.20
C ARG A 12 5.95 22.11 9.94
N LEU A 13 5.36 21.97 8.75
CA LEU A 13 6.10 21.76 7.50
C LEU A 13 6.23 23.02 6.62
N GLY A 14 5.56 24.11 7.00
CA GLY A 14 5.56 25.37 6.26
C GLY A 14 4.83 25.27 4.91
N HIS A 15 5.13 26.18 3.98
CA HIS A 15 4.38 26.27 2.72
C HIS A 15 4.78 25.24 1.64
N LYS A 16 5.95 24.62 1.77
CA LYS A 16 6.53 23.70 0.77
C LYS A 16 6.91 22.36 1.43
N PRO A 17 5.91 21.55 1.85
CA PRO A 17 6.17 20.28 2.50
C PRO A 17 6.88 19.29 1.55
N THR A 18 7.79 18.48 2.09
CA THR A 18 8.46 17.38 1.37
C THR A 18 8.47 16.14 2.26
N VAL A 19 8.53 14.96 1.63
CA VAL A 19 8.67 13.67 2.35
C VAL A 19 9.89 13.70 3.26
N LYS A 20 11.05 14.13 2.72
CA LYS A 20 12.30 14.25 3.46
C LYS A 20 12.17 15.12 4.73
N ASN A 21 11.52 16.27 4.65
CA ASN A 21 11.36 17.15 5.81
C ASN A 21 10.39 16.55 6.84
N PHE A 22 9.37 15.83 6.38
CA PHE A 22 8.45 15.13 7.26
C PHE A 22 9.13 13.95 7.97
N ASP A 23 9.89 13.13 7.25
CA ASP A 23 10.64 12.02 7.88
C ASP A 23 11.67 12.52 8.89
N ALA A 24 12.40 13.59 8.56
CA ALA A 24 13.33 14.22 9.49
C ALA A 24 12.62 14.69 10.77
N PHE A 25 11.37 15.17 10.65
CA PHE A 25 10.54 15.48 11.80
C PHE A 25 10.07 14.23 12.54
N LEU A 26 9.58 13.20 11.85
CA LEU A 26 9.10 11.96 12.48
C LEU A 26 10.17 11.26 13.34
N VAL A 27 11.44 11.36 12.94
CA VAL A 27 12.59 10.83 13.68
C VAL A 27 12.75 11.47 15.06
N THR A 28 12.32 12.73 15.25
CA THR A 28 12.42 13.43 16.53
C THR A 28 11.31 13.05 17.52
N LEU A 29 10.35 12.23 17.10
CA LEU A 29 9.17 11.86 17.88
C LEU A 29 9.29 10.46 18.48
N GLY A 30 8.60 10.26 19.61
CA GLY A 30 8.36 8.94 20.17
C GLY A 30 7.45 8.08 19.28
N PRO A 31 7.39 6.76 19.49
CA PRO A 31 6.66 5.84 18.61
C PRO A 31 5.18 6.18 18.40
N ASP A 32 4.45 6.48 19.48
CA ASP A 32 3.01 6.74 19.41
C ASP A 32 2.69 8.08 18.71
N GLU A 33 3.48 9.12 19.01
CA GLU A 33 3.35 10.41 18.35
C GLU A 33 3.70 10.30 16.87
N ARG A 34 4.78 9.57 16.54
CA ARG A 34 5.18 9.30 15.16
C ARG A 34 4.03 8.64 14.40
N GLU A 35 3.43 7.61 14.98
CA GLU A 35 2.30 6.91 14.36
C GLU A 35 1.09 7.82 14.20
N SER A 36 0.76 8.64 15.21
CA SER A 36 -0.33 9.62 15.12
C SER A 36 -0.12 10.59 13.95
N TRP A 37 1.09 11.11 13.76
CA TRP A 37 1.40 12.01 12.63
C TRP A 37 1.29 11.33 11.27
N LYS A 38 1.70 10.05 11.18
CA LYS A 38 1.53 9.24 9.98
C LYS A 38 0.05 9.07 9.64
N MET A 39 -0.78 8.73 10.63
CA MET A 39 -2.23 8.58 10.45
C MET A 39 -2.89 9.91 10.08
N ASP A 40 -2.44 11.04 10.64
CA ASP A 40 -2.91 12.37 10.27
C ASP A 40 -2.68 12.64 8.77
N VAL A 41 -1.49 12.34 8.24
CA VAL A 41 -1.20 12.49 6.80
C VAL A 41 -2.11 11.60 5.94
N CYS A 42 -2.29 10.33 6.33
CA CYS A 42 -3.18 9.43 5.61
C CYS A 42 -4.64 9.92 5.64
N SER A 43 -5.11 10.38 6.80
CA SER A 43 -6.46 10.92 6.96
C SER A 43 -6.73 12.15 6.10
N LEU A 44 -5.73 13.01 5.90
CA LEU A 44 -5.83 14.13 4.98
C LEU A 44 -5.89 13.70 3.52
N GLY A 45 -5.28 12.57 3.15
CA GLY A 45 -5.31 12.03 1.79
C GLY A 45 -6.65 11.41 1.40
N TYR A 46 -7.29 10.73 2.35
CA TYR A 46 -8.58 10.07 2.15
C TYR A 46 -9.79 10.91 2.59
N GLY A 47 -9.57 12.00 3.32
CA GLY A 47 -10.60 12.89 3.83
C GLY A 47 -11.16 13.89 2.82
N ASP A 48 -12.32 14.44 3.16
CA ASP A 48 -13.07 15.44 2.37
C ASP A 48 -12.29 16.74 2.11
N TYR A 49 -11.33 17.05 2.98
CA TYR A 49 -10.51 18.25 2.88
C TYR A 49 -9.38 18.13 1.85
N TYR A 50 -9.08 16.92 1.35
CA TYR A 50 -7.97 16.70 0.42
C TYR A 50 -7.97 17.67 -0.75
N ARG A 51 -9.14 17.81 -1.40
CA ARG A 51 -9.33 18.64 -2.60
C ARG A 51 -9.24 20.15 -2.33
N LYS A 52 -9.40 20.57 -1.08
CA LYS A 52 -9.34 21.99 -0.66
C LYS A 52 -7.91 22.44 -0.32
N MET A 53 -6.97 21.51 -0.17
CA MET A 53 -5.59 21.84 0.17
C MET A 53 -4.79 22.41 -1.01
N PRO A 54 -3.79 23.26 -0.75
CA PRO A 54 -2.86 23.72 -1.78
C PRO A 54 -2.22 22.56 -2.55
N GLY A 55 -1.91 22.79 -3.83
CA GLY A 55 -1.33 21.76 -4.71
C GLY A 55 -0.03 21.15 -4.16
N ALA A 56 0.78 21.94 -3.45
CA ALA A 56 1.99 21.47 -2.78
C ALA A 56 1.70 20.39 -1.71
N TYR A 57 0.63 20.58 -0.93
CA TYR A 57 0.20 19.62 0.10
C TYR A 57 -0.39 18.35 -0.50
N ARG A 58 -1.25 18.48 -1.52
CA ARG A 58 -1.77 17.31 -2.25
C ARG A 58 -0.63 16.49 -2.89
N LYS A 59 0.37 17.16 -3.46
CA LYS A 59 1.57 16.52 -4.01
C LYS A 59 2.38 15.83 -2.91
N PHE A 60 2.59 16.49 -1.77
CA PHE A 60 3.29 15.91 -0.62
C PHE A 60 2.61 14.64 -0.11
N ILE A 61 1.30 14.68 0.16
CA ILE A 61 0.56 13.53 0.71
C ILE A 61 0.66 12.33 -0.21
N ARG A 62 0.40 12.51 -1.51
CA ARG A 62 0.57 11.44 -2.51
C ARG A 62 1.98 10.87 -2.50
N LYS A 63 3.00 11.73 -2.54
CA LYS A 63 4.40 11.28 -2.49
C LYS A 63 4.76 10.57 -1.19
N TYR A 64 4.13 10.95 -0.08
CA TYR A 64 4.33 10.29 1.21
C TYR A 64 3.72 8.89 1.21
N MET A 65 2.51 8.72 0.68
CA MET A 65 1.87 7.40 0.53
C MET A 65 2.64 6.48 -0.43
N GLU A 66 3.19 7.03 -1.53
CA GLU A 66 4.10 6.30 -2.42
C GLU A 66 5.39 5.85 -1.71
N HIS A 67 5.89 6.67 -0.79
CA HIS A 67 7.12 6.40 -0.02
C HIS A 67 6.89 5.37 1.10
N ASP A 68 5.80 5.50 1.85
CA ASP A 68 5.42 4.64 2.97
C ASP A 68 4.07 3.95 2.67
N ARG A 69 4.11 3.01 1.73
CA ARG A 69 2.95 2.20 1.31
C ARG A 69 2.39 1.34 2.44
N GLU A 70 3.24 0.96 3.40
CA GLU A 70 2.80 0.20 4.57
C GLU A 70 1.94 1.08 5.48
N CYS A 71 2.34 2.34 5.71
CA CYS A 71 1.51 3.30 6.43
C CYS A 71 0.14 3.51 5.77
N GLU A 72 0.11 3.67 4.44
CA GLU A 72 -1.16 3.77 3.70
C GLU A 72 -2.04 2.54 3.89
N ARG A 73 -1.48 1.34 3.70
CA ARG A 73 -2.17 0.05 3.92
C ARG A 73 -2.75 -0.02 5.34
N CYS A 74 -1.92 0.23 6.35
CA CYS A 74 -2.34 0.19 7.75
C CYS A 74 -3.49 1.18 8.03
N TYR A 75 -3.40 2.38 7.46
CA TYR A 75 -4.45 3.37 7.60
C TYR A 75 -5.78 2.86 7.02
N ILE A 76 -5.75 2.35 5.79
CA ILE A 76 -6.95 1.88 5.08
C ILE A 76 -7.59 0.70 5.80
N ARG A 77 -6.78 -0.27 6.23
CA ARG A 77 -7.27 -1.46 6.93
C ARG A 77 -7.87 -1.15 8.31
N LYS A 78 -7.34 -0.15 9.02
CA LYS A 78 -7.73 0.11 10.41
C LYS A 78 -8.73 1.24 10.60
N TYR A 79 -8.69 2.26 9.75
CA TYR A 79 -9.42 3.52 9.96
C TYR A 79 -10.42 3.86 8.86
N THR A 80 -10.65 2.95 7.91
CA THR A 80 -11.65 3.15 6.86
C THR A 80 -12.51 1.90 6.69
N VAL A 81 -13.75 2.10 6.25
CA VAL A 81 -14.68 0.99 5.93
C VAL A 81 -14.10 0.03 4.89
N ARG A 82 -13.13 0.47 4.08
CA ARG A 82 -12.48 -0.40 3.10
C ARG A 82 -11.76 -1.59 3.77
N GLY A 83 -11.26 -1.43 5.00
CA GLY A 83 -10.65 -2.54 5.74
C GLY A 83 -11.63 -3.68 6.04
N ASP A 84 -12.89 -3.35 6.30
CA ASP A 84 -13.96 -4.32 6.58
C ASP A 84 -14.54 -4.95 5.29
N LEU A 85 -14.20 -4.38 4.13
CA LEU A 85 -14.68 -4.80 2.81
C LEU A 85 -13.61 -5.51 1.99
N LEU A 86 -12.50 -5.92 2.61
CA LEU A 86 -11.47 -6.70 1.93
C LEU A 86 -12.01 -8.08 1.55
N TYR A 87 -11.67 -8.54 0.34
CA TYR A 87 -12.01 -9.89 -0.09
C TYR A 87 -10.95 -10.87 0.40
N SER A 88 -11.32 -11.90 1.14
CA SER A 88 -10.42 -13.00 1.51
C SER A 88 -10.32 -14.00 0.35
N PRO A 89 -9.18 -14.08 -0.37
CA PRO A 89 -9.05 -15.03 -1.47
C PRO A 89 -9.14 -16.46 -0.94
N PHE A 90 -9.86 -17.33 -1.65
CA PHE A 90 -9.97 -18.74 -1.28
C PHE A 90 -8.63 -19.49 -1.43
N ARG A 91 -7.84 -19.14 -2.46
CA ARG A 91 -6.50 -19.67 -2.74
C ARG A 91 -5.55 -18.52 -3.09
N PRO A 92 -5.04 -17.79 -2.09
CA PRO A 92 -4.25 -16.60 -2.34
C PRO A 92 -2.93 -16.89 -3.08
N GLU A 93 -2.36 -18.08 -2.92
CA GLU A 93 -1.13 -18.53 -3.60
C GLU A 93 -1.33 -18.57 -5.13
N LEU A 94 -2.47 -19.10 -5.59
CA LEU A 94 -2.83 -19.12 -7.02
C LEU A 94 -3.09 -17.71 -7.57
N LEU A 95 -3.70 -16.83 -6.76
CA LEU A 95 -3.89 -15.42 -7.15
C LEU A 95 -2.53 -14.73 -7.32
N LEU A 96 -1.56 -14.98 -6.44
CA LEU A 96 -0.22 -14.41 -6.53
C LEU A 96 0.55 -14.96 -7.73
N GLU A 97 0.45 -16.27 -8.01
CA GLU A 97 1.05 -16.85 -9.21
C GLU A 97 0.42 -16.30 -10.50
N LEU A 98 -0.91 -16.10 -10.53
CA LEU A 98 -1.58 -15.44 -11.65
C LEU A 98 -1.03 -14.01 -11.86
N VAL A 99 -0.89 -13.23 -10.78
CA VAL A 99 -0.31 -11.88 -10.86
C VAL A 99 1.13 -11.94 -11.35
N LYS A 100 1.96 -12.87 -10.84
CA LYS A 100 3.33 -13.07 -11.31
C LYS A 100 3.37 -13.36 -12.81
N LEU A 101 2.55 -14.30 -13.28
CA LEU A 101 2.49 -14.70 -14.70
C LEU A 101 2.07 -13.56 -15.62
N VAL A 102 1.10 -12.73 -15.19
CA VAL A 102 0.55 -11.67 -16.04
C VAL A 102 1.40 -10.40 -16.00
N GLU A 103 1.96 -10.06 -14.84
CA GLU A 103 2.62 -8.77 -14.64
C GLU A 103 4.15 -8.83 -14.72
N PHE A 104 4.78 -10.00 -14.50
CA PHE A 104 6.23 -10.12 -14.40
C PHE A 104 6.88 -11.00 -15.49
N THR A 105 6.10 -11.73 -16.27
CA THR A 105 6.60 -12.52 -17.40
C THR A 105 6.67 -11.67 -18.67
N ASP A 106 7.77 -11.79 -19.43
CA ASP A 106 7.97 -11.21 -20.77
C ASP A 106 7.74 -9.70 -20.94
N ARG A 107 7.79 -8.92 -19.85
CA ARG A 107 7.76 -7.45 -19.93
C ARG A 107 9.17 -6.89 -20.07
N GLU A 108 9.37 -6.04 -21.07
CA GLU A 108 10.62 -5.24 -21.24
C GLU A 108 10.92 -4.38 -20.00
N THR A 109 9.88 -3.90 -19.32
CA THR A 109 10.01 -3.17 -18.06
C THR A 109 8.96 -3.70 -17.08
N PRO A 110 9.35 -4.55 -16.11
CA PRO A 110 8.42 -5.05 -15.12
C PRO A 110 7.94 -3.91 -14.20
N PRO A 111 6.68 -3.98 -13.73
CA PRO A 111 6.13 -3.01 -12.80
C PRO A 111 6.82 -3.09 -11.43
N SER A 112 6.66 -2.05 -10.61
CA SER A 112 7.16 -2.07 -9.25
C SER A 112 6.42 -3.13 -8.42
N SER A 113 7.15 -4.15 -7.96
CA SER A 113 6.62 -5.16 -7.03
C SER A 113 6.03 -4.55 -5.75
N LEU A 114 6.55 -3.41 -5.28
CA LEU A 114 5.98 -2.69 -4.13
C LEU A 114 4.62 -2.06 -4.46
N GLU A 115 4.44 -1.55 -5.69
CA GLU A 115 3.17 -1.01 -6.15
C GLU A 115 2.12 -2.11 -6.26
N ILE A 116 2.46 -3.22 -6.92
CA ILE A 116 1.55 -4.36 -7.05
C ILE A 116 1.19 -4.92 -5.69
N ALA A 117 2.17 -5.17 -4.82
CA ALA A 117 1.90 -5.68 -3.47
C ALA A 117 0.99 -4.74 -2.67
N SER A 118 1.21 -3.43 -2.76
CA SER A 118 0.34 -2.43 -2.13
C SER A 118 -1.08 -2.47 -2.68
N CYS A 119 -1.27 -2.54 -3.99
CA CYS A 119 -2.59 -2.64 -4.62
C CYS A 119 -3.32 -3.92 -4.21
N LEU A 120 -2.62 -5.07 -4.18
CA LEU A 120 -3.20 -6.35 -3.75
C LEU A 120 -3.68 -6.27 -2.30
N LEU A 121 -2.85 -5.74 -1.39
CA LEU A 121 -3.17 -5.63 0.03
C LEU A 121 -4.26 -4.59 0.36
N MET A 122 -4.67 -3.79 -0.62
CA MET A 122 -5.79 -2.84 -0.53
C MET A 122 -7.13 -3.43 -1.02
N GLY A 123 -7.08 -4.53 -1.78
CA GLY A 123 -8.25 -5.24 -2.28
C GLY A 123 -8.51 -6.57 -1.56
N PHE A 124 -7.44 -7.21 -1.10
CA PHE A 124 -7.47 -8.56 -0.58
C PHE A 124 -7.04 -8.62 0.88
N ASP A 125 -7.73 -9.47 1.65
CA ASP A 125 -7.28 -9.84 2.97
C ASP A 125 -6.20 -10.92 2.86
N TYR A 126 -4.96 -10.46 2.71
CA TYR A 126 -3.78 -11.30 2.66
C TYR A 126 -2.87 -11.02 3.87
N PRO A 127 -2.29 -12.06 4.51
CA PRO A 127 -1.38 -11.88 5.62
C PRO A 127 -0.06 -11.23 5.18
N GLY A 128 0.62 -10.57 6.12
CA GLY A 128 1.96 -9.99 5.90
C GLY A 128 1.98 -8.50 5.60
N SER A 129 3.12 -8.03 5.09
CA SER A 129 3.42 -6.62 4.80
C SER A 129 3.59 -6.38 3.30
N VAL A 130 3.50 -5.11 2.88
CA VAL A 130 3.77 -4.69 1.50
C VAL A 130 5.15 -5.15 1.05
N ARG A 131 6.16 -5.01 1.92
CA ARG A 131 7.53 -5.46 1.59
C ARG A 131 7.64 -6.98 1.50
N GLY A 132 7.00 -7.71 2.40
CA GLY A 132 7.00 -9.17 2.39
C GLY A 132 6.40 -9.70 1.08
N LEU A 133 5.21 -9.22 0.73
CA LEU A 133 4.54 -9.63 -0.50
C LEU A 133 5.29 -9.18 -1.76
N ALA A 134 5.84 -7.96 -1.77
CA ALA A 134 6.67 -7.50 -2.89
C ALA A 134 7.92 -8.36 -3.09
N SER A 135 8.53 -8.86 -2.01
CA SER A 135 9.66 -9.79 -2.11
C SER A 135 9.24 -11.12 -2.72
N HIS A 136 8.10 -11.68 -2.29
CA HIS A 136 7.56 -12.91 -2.86
C HIS A 136 7.24 -12.78 -4.35
N LEU A 137 6.65 -11.66 -4.78
CA LEU A 137 6.37 -11.39 -6.20
C LEU A 137 7.64 -11.32 -7.07
N ARG A 138 8.80 -10.99 -6.48
CA ARG A 138 10.09 -10.93 -7.21
C ARG A 138 10.81 -12.27 -7.26
N GLU A 139 10.36 -13.28 -6.53
CA GLU A 139 10.98 -14.60 -6.56
C GLU A 139 10.91 -15.16 -7.98
N ALA A 140 12.08 -15.57 -8.49
CA ALA A 140 12.20 -16.02 -9.86
C ALA A 140 11.47 -17.36 -10.06
N GLY A 141 10.82 -17.49 -11.21
CA GLY A 141 10.12 -18.71 -11.60
C GLY A 141 8.68 -18.77 -11.09
N HIS A 142 7.95 -19.69 -11.70
CA HIS A 142 6.57 -20.00 -11.39
C HIS A 142 6.48 -21.44 -10.90
N SER A 143 5.55 -21.69 -9.99
CA SER A 143 5.19 -23.07 -9.68
C SER A 143 4.59 -23.71 -10.94
N ALA A 144 5.26 -24.72 -11.50
CA ALA A 144 4.77 -25.44 -12.67
C ALA A 144 3.38 -26.05 -12.41
N GLU A 145 3.14 -26.48 -11.18
CA GLU A 145 1.84 -26.97 -10.73
C GLU A 145 0.78 -25.87 -10.69
N ALA A 146 1.10 -24.68 -10.18
CA ALA A 146 0.20 -23.53 -10.21
C ALA A 146 -0.13 -23.10 -11.64
N VAL A 147 0.85 -23.11 -12.55
CA VAL A 147 0.64 -22.80 -13.97
C VAL A 147 -0.33 -23.80 -14.62
N LEU A 148 -0.17 -25.10 -14.35
CA LEU A 148 -1.07 -26.12 -14.87
C LEU A 148 -2.49 -25.98 -14.33
N VAL A 149 -2.64 -25.65 -13.04
CA VAL A 149 -3.93 -25.33 -12.43
C VAL A 149 -4.56 -24.10 -13.10
N LEU A 150 -3.81 -23.00 -13.23
CA LEU A 150 -4.30 -21.77 -13.85
C LEU A 150 -4.66 -21.97 -15.34
N ALA A 151 -3.98 -22.87 -16.04
CA ALA A 151 -4.29 -23.26 -17.42
C ALA A 151 -5.47 -24.24 -17.55
N GLY A 152 -6.09 -24.64 -16.42
CA GLY A 152 -7.18 -25.62 -16.40
C GLY A 152 -6.74 -27.03 -16.83
N LYS A 153 -5.44 -27.33 -16.77
CA LYS A 153 -4.85 -28.62 -17.14
C LYS A 153 -4.71 -29.57 -15.96
N ARG A 154 -4.96 -29.08 -14.74
CA ARG A 154 -4.95 -29.86 -13.51
C ARG A 154 -6.08 -29.40 -12.61
N GLU A 155 -6.77 -30.34 -11.98
CA GLU A 155 -7.75 -30.04 -10.95
C GLU A 155 -7.05 -29.54 -9.69
N VAL A 156 -7.75 -28.71 -8.93
CA VAL A 156 -7.19 -28.16 -7.69
C VAL A 156 -7.61 -29.03 -6.52
N THR A 157 -6.64 -29.70 -5.92
CA THR A 157 -6.84 -30.54 -4.73
C THR A 157 -6.82 -29.69 -3.45
N ASP A 158 -7.21 -30.28 -2.32
CA ASP A 158 -7.19 -29.61 -1.00
C ASP A 158 -5.77 -29.38 -0.44
N GLU A 159 -4.75 -29.95 -1.09
CA GLU A 159 -3.34 -29.83 -0.72
C GLU A 159 -2.64 -28.60 -1.33
N PHE A 160 -3.42 -27.71 -1.96
CA PHE A 160 -2.94 -26.52 -2.66
C PHE A 160 -2.93 -25.27 -1.76
#